data_AF-A0A1E9C5M0-F1
#
_entry.id   AF-A0A1E9C5M0-F1
#
_cell.length_a   1.000
_cell.length_b   1.000
_cell.length_c   1.000
_cell.angle_alpha   90.00
_cell.angle_beta   90.00
_cell.angle_gamma   90.00
#
_symmetry.space_group_name_H-M   'P 1'
#
loop_
_entity.id
_entity.type
_entity.pdbx_description
1 polymer ?
#
loop_
_entity_poly.entity_id
_entity_poly.type
_entity_poly.pdbx_seq_one_letter_code
_entity_poly.pdbx_strand_id
1 'polypeptide(L)'
;MLLLCSFYCVSCSDDVKTDVKEKTEVEVNYVKLNEALNLYSQDFAATHATSTSTRGFWKWFRTVLACDATGALLGSSLGGGGALIGGAIFSALGASCAYVVPRPELPNEVAFVRDIPCLMEQEDSIGFSHNAILLEIAEENEGIFDQNLTAEEWTNLIVPKAEKYGYSLSASDEDAIMNNVKTMPLTSELMQSDEQLISYYKAKAPEYAQQLDVIHSYVSTASLITNEDDLKEYTQGCVQIISDAQLPLTERKALVSSVVVAESSAILWIEPEEVVSLKP
;
A
#
# COMPACT_ATOMS: atom_id res chain seq x y z
N MET A 1 -18.58 -44.69 57.80
CA MET A 1 -17.79 -43.44 57.67
C MET A 1 -16.68 -43.72 56.67
N LEU A 2 -16.91 -43.36 55.40
CA LEU A 2 -15.96 -43.53 54.29
C LEU A 2 -15.97 -42.23 53.48
N LEU A 3 -14.77 -41.66 53.30
CA LEU A 3 -14.50 -40.37 52.68
C LEU A 3 -14.91 -40.33 51.21
N LEU A 4 -15.61 -39.26 50.83
CA LEU A 4 -15.73 -38.77 49.45
C LEU A 4 -14.45 -38.02 49.07
N CYS A 5 -13.67 -38.56 48.11
CA CYS A 5 -12.63 -37.81 47.43
C CYS A 5 -13.22 -37.14 46.19
N SER A 6 -13.51 -35.84 46.30
CA SER A 6 -13.85 -34.98 45.18
C SER A 6 -12.57 -34.65 44.40
N PHE A 7 -12.42 -35.21 43.19
CA PHE A 7 -11.42 -34.72 42.23
C PHE A 7 -11.93 -33.38 41.66
N TYR A 8 -11.36 -32.27 42.14
CA TYR A 8 -11.38 -31.01 41.41
C TYR A 8 -10.40 -31.13 40.24
N CYS A 9 -10.91 -31.34 39.03
CA CYS A 9 -10.14 -31.10 37.82
C CYS A 9 -10.05 -29.57 37.62
N VAL A 10 -8.96 -28.99 38.11
CA VAL A 10 -8.51 -27.66 37.69
C VAL A 10 -7.94 -27.80 36.28
N SER A 11 -8.73 -27.44 35.27
CA SER A 11 -8.24 -27.24 33.90
C SER A 11 -7.58 -25.86 33.84
N CYS A 12 -6.29 -25.80 34.20
CA CYS A 12 -5.49 -24.59 34.11
C CYS A 12 -5.00 -24.38 32.66
N SER A 13 -5.66 -23.45 31.97
CA SER A 13 -5.12 -22.45 31.02
C SER A 13 -3.63 -22.59 30.64
N ASP A 14 -3.35 -23.36 29.60
CA ASP A 14 -2.09 -23.28 28.83
C ASP A 14 -2.24 -22.41 27.56
N ASP A 15 -3.47 -22.19 27.07
CA ASP A 15 -3.74 -21.40 25.87
C ASP A 15 -3.34 -19.92 26.05
N VAL A 16 -3.66 -19.32 27.21
CA VAL A 16 -3.39 -17.89 27.47
C VAL A 16 -1.90 -17.56 27.54
N LYS A 17 -1.04 -18.51 27.95
CA LYS A 17 0.41 -18.28 28.04
C LYS A 17 1.10 -18.39 26.68
N THR A 18 0.53 -19.18 25.77
CA THR A 18 1.08 -19.42 24.44
C THR A 18 0.82 -18.19 23.55
N ASP A 19 -0.39 -17.65 23.57
CA ASP A 19 -0.79 -16.46 22.81
C ASP A 19 0.02 -15.20 23.19
N VAL A 20 0.28 -15.00 24.49
CA VAL A 20 1.06 -13.85 24.97
C VAL A 20 2.51 -13.95 24.50
N LYS A 21 3.09 -15.16 24.50
CA LYS A 21 4.47 -15.37 24.07
C LYS A 21 4.63 -15.17 22.57
N GLU A 22 3.70 -15.71 21.78
CA GLU A 22 3.67 -15.56 20.32
C GLU A 22 3.51 -14.09 19.91
N LYS A 23 2.55 -13.37 20.52
CA LYS A 23 2.37 -11.93 20.28
C LYS A 23 3.63 -11.12 20.61
N THR A 24 4.31 -11.43 21.71
CA THR A 24 5.55 -10.76 22.09
C THR A 24 6.68 -11.02 21.09
N GLU A 25 6.75 -12.24 20.52
CA GLU A 25 7.75 -12.62 19.54
C GLU A 25 7.54 -11.91 18.19
N VAL A 26 6.28 -11.81 17.74
CA VAL A 26 5.91 -11.06 16.53
C VAL A 26 6.29 -9.58 16.67
N GLU A 27 5.99 -8.94 17.80
CA GLU A 27 6.39 -7.55 18.07
C GLU A 27 7.92 -7.36 18.00
N VAL A 28 8.70 -8.27 18.59
CA VAL A 28 10.17 -8.24 18.51
C VAL A 28 10.67 -8.39 17.06
N ASN A 29 10.03 -9.23 16.26
CA ASN A 29 10.42 -9.44 14.87
C ASN A 29 10.06 -8.24 13.98
N TYR A 30 8.99 -7.50 14.30
CA TYR A 30 8.70 -6.21 13.67
C TYR A 30 9.72 -5.12 14.02
N VAL A 31 10.22 -5.09 15.26
CA VAL A 31 11.30 -4.16 15.63
C VAL A 31 12.55 -4.42 14.78
N LYS A 32 12.98 -5.69 14.66
CA LYS A 32 14.13 -6.07 13.82
C LYS A 32 13.91 -5.73 12.34
N LEU A 33 12.70 -5.98 11.82
CA LEU A 33 12.36 -5.64 10.44
C LEU A 33 12.48 -4.13 10.20
N ASN A 34 11.90 -3.30 11.07
CA ASN A 34 11.98 -1.85 10.96
C ASN A 34 13.42 -1.35 11.09
N GLU A 35 14.23 -1.92 11.97
CA GLU A 35 15.67 -1.61 12.07
C GLU A 35 16.41 -1.93 10.78
N ALA A 36 16.19 -3.11 10.20
CA ALA A 36 16.83 -3.53 8.95
C ALA A 36 16.43 -2.64 7.77
N LEU A 37 15.13 -2.34 7.63
CA LEU A 37 14.62 -1.45 6.59
C LEU A 37 15.18 -0.04 6.75
N ASN A 38 15.18 0.52 7.96
CA ASN A 38 15.67 1.87 8.20
C ASN A 38 17.19 1.98 7.91
N LEU A 39 17.98 0.97 8.28
CA LEU A 39 19.39 0.91 7.93
C LEU A 39 19.59 0.86 6.40
N TYR A 40 18.81 0.03 5.71
CA TYR A 40 18.86 -0.06 4.26
C TYR A 40 18.46 1.27 3.58
N SER A 41 17.38 1.91 4.03
CA SER A 41 16.94 3.22 3.53
C SER A 41 17.98 4.32 3.74
N GLN A 42 18.66 4.33 4.88
CA GLN A 42 19.73 5.29 5.17
C GLN A 42 20.95 5.07 4.27
N ASP A 43 21.37 3.83 4.09
CA ASP A 43 22.49 3.48 3.22
C ASP A 43 22.18 3.81 1.76
N PHE A 44 20.97 3.50 1.30
CA PHE A 44 20.51 3.80 -0.04
C PHE A 44 20.51 5.32 -0.30
N ALA A 45 19.93 6.12 0.60
CA ALA A 45 19.89 7.58 0.50
C ALA A 45 21.28 8.23 0.61
N ALA A 46 22.27 7.55 1.21
CA ALA A 46 23.65 8.04 1.29
C ALA A 46 24.45 7.75 0.00
N THR A 47 24.02 6.76 -0.78
CA THR A 47 24.75 6.24 -1.96
C THR A 47 24.10 6.63 -3.28
N HIS A 48 22.81 6.97 -3.28
CA HIS A 48 22.03 7.33 -4.47
C HIS A 48 21.51 8.77 -4.41
N ALA A 49 21.18 9.33 -5.56
CA ALA A 49 20.62 10.68 -5.65
C ALA A 49 19.15 10.68 -5.24
N THR A 50 18.82 11.36 -4.14
CA THR A 50 17.42 11.55 -3.71
C THR A 50 17.05 13.03 -3.72
N SER A 51 15.77 13.34 -3.96
CA SER A 51 15.21 14.67 -3.74
C SER A 51 15.41 15.11 -2.30
N THR A 52 15.79 16.37 -2.11
CA THR A 52 15.90 16.99 -0.78
C THR A 52 14.61 17.71 -0.36
N SER A 53 13.62 17.77 -1.25
CA SER A 53 12.37 18.49 -1.00
C SER A 53 11.33 17.55 -0.42
N THR A 54 10.80 17.91 0.75
CA THR A 54 9.77 17.16 1.48
C THR A 54 8.45 17.93 1.58
N ARG A 55 8.32 19.05 0.86
CA ARG A 55 7.20 19.99 0.95
C ARG A 55 6.42 20.07 -0.36
N GLY A 56 5.18 20.54 -0.29
CA GLY A 56 4.33 20.75 -1.46
C GLY A 56 4.04 19.42 -2.17
N PHE A 57 4.44 19.32 -3.44
CA PHE A 57 4.26 18.13 -4.27
C PHE A 57 4.77 16.86 -3.59
N TRP A 58 5.98 16.87 -3.02
CA TRP A 58 6.58 15.67 -2.41
C TRP A 58 5.79 15.17 -1.19
N LYS A 59 5.21 16.07 -0.40
CA LYS A 59 4.33 15.70 0.71
C LYS A 59 3.03 15.07 0.20
N TRP A 60 2.42 15.69 -0.80
CA TRP A 60 1.21 15.17 -1.42
C TRP A 60 1.46 13.79 -2.06
N PHE A 61 2.54 13.67 -2.82
CA PHE A 61 2.94 12.45 -3.52
C PHE A 61 3.19 11.30 -2.54
N ARG A 62 3.92 11.54 -1.46
CA ARG A 62 4.09 10.55 -0.37
C ARG A 62 2.75 10.10 0.21
N THR A 63 1.79 11.02 0.36
CA THR A 63 0.43 10.68 0.82
C THR A 63 -0.32 9.78 -0.16
N VAL A 64 -0.15 10.00 -1.48
CA VAL A 64 -0.71 9.11 -2.52
C VAL A 64 -0.11 7.71 -2.38
N LEU A 65 1.22 7.59 -2.32
CA LEU A 65 1.87 6.28 -2.17
C LEU A 65 1.44 5.56 -0.89
N ALA A 66 1.31 6.29 0.22
CA ALA A 66 0.82 5.74 1.48
C ALA A 66 -0.63 5.25 1.37
N CYS A 67 -1.49 5.96 0.64
CA CYS A 67 -2.88 5.59 0.41
C CYS A 67 -2.98 4.27 -0.35
N ASP A 68 -2.28 4.17 -1.47
CA ASP A 68 -2.27 3.00 -2.34
C ASP A 68 -1.75 1.76 -1.60
N ALA A 69 -0.61 1.90 -0.90
CA ALA A 69 -0.03 0.83 -0.09
C ALA A 69 -0.93 0.39 1.07
N THR A 70 -1.64 1.34 1.71
CA THR A 70 -2.60 1.05 2.79
C THR A 70 -3.81 0.29 2.25
N GLY A 71 -4.35 0.67 1.09
CA GLY A 71 -5.42 -0.07 0.44
C GLY A 71 -5.01 -1.51 0.13
N ALA A 72 -3.80 -1.68 -0.40
CA ALA A 72 -3.24 -3.01 -0.68
C ALA A 72 -3.06 -3.85 0.59
N LEU A 73 -2.64 -3.22 1.70
CA LEU A 73 -2.51 -3.90 2.99
C LEU A 73 -3.86 -4.40 3.49
N LEU A 74 -4.87 -3.54 3.51
CA LEU A 74 -6.20 -3.91 4.01
C LEU A 74 -6.87 -5.00 3.15
N GLY A 75 -6.65 -4.94 1.84
CA GLY A 75 -7.11 -5.95 0.90
C GLY A 75 -6.36 -7.29 0.97
N SER A 76 -5.10 -7.29 1.42
CA SER A 76 -4.23 -8.47 1.41
C SER A 76 -4.72 -9.65 2.28
N SER A 77 -5.60 -9.39 3.25
CA SER A 77 -6.28 -10.43 4.02
C SER A 77 -7.05 -11.43 3.15
N LEU A 78 -7.39 -11.03 1.92
CA LEU A 78 -8.12 -11.81 0.92
C LEU A 78 -7.16 -12.36 -0.18
N GLY A 79 -5.85 -12.30 0.07
CA GLY A 79 -4.80 -12.72 -0.87
C GLY A 79 -4.40 -11.64 -1.88
N GLY A 80 -3.70 -12.04 -2.94
CA GLY A 80 -3.12 -11.11 -3.93
C GLY A 80 -4.18 -10.30 -4.70
N GLY A 81 -5.31 -10.92 -5.05
CA GLY A 81 -6.43 -10.21 -5.69
C GLY A 81 -7.06 -9.18 -4.77
N GLY A 82 -7.18 -9.48 -3.48
CA GLY A 82 -7.62 -8.52 -2.48
C GLY A 82 -6.67 -7.33 -2.37
N ALA A 83 -5.36 -7.57 -2.34
CA ALA A 83 -4.36 -6.50 -2.31
C ALA A 83 -4.43 -5.59 -3.56
N LEU A 84 -4.57 -6.19 -4.75
CA LEU A 84 -4.77 -5.46 -5.99
C LEU A 84 -6.00 -4.54 -5.93
N ILE A 85 -7.17 -5.13 -5.64
CA ILE A 85 -8.45 -4.43 -5.67
C ILE A 85 -8.55 -3.40 -4.54
N GLY A 86 -8.09 -3.75 -3.34
CA GLY A 86 -8.02 -2.85 -2.20
C GLY A 86 -7.13 -1.64 -2.47
N GLY A 87 -5.95 -1.86 -3.08
CA GLY A 87 -5.07 -0.79 -3.54
C GLY A 87 -5.79 0.14 -4.51
N ALA A 88 -6.37 -0.44 -5.58
CA ALA A 88 -7.01 0.35 -6.63
C ALA A 88 -8.21 1.17 -6.11
N ILE A 89 -9.03 0.60 -5.22
CA ILE A 89 -10.16 1.33 -4.62
C ILE A 89 -9.66 2.51 -3.79
N PHE A 90 -8.63 2.31 -2.97
CA PHE A 90 -8.06 3.38 -2.16
C PHE A 90 -7.43 4.47 -3.03
N SER A 91 -6.73 4.10 -4.09
CA SER A 91 -6.18 5.06 -5.06
C SER A 91 -7.26 5.87 -5.73
N ALA A 92 -8.35 5.24 -6.17
CA ALA A 92 -9.45 5.93 -6.84
C ALA A 92 -10.19 6.89 -5.90
N LEU A 93 -10.42 6.46 -4.65
CA LEU A 93 -10.98 7.32 -3.59
C LEU A 93 -10.02 8.45 -3.21
N GLY A 94 -8.73 8.16 -3.14
CA GLY A 94 -7.67 9.12 -2.80
C GLY A 94 -7.53 10.18 -3.87
N ALA A 95 -7.55 9.77 -5.14
CA ALA A 95 -7.61 10.66 -6.29
C ALA A 95 -8.85 11.55 -6.24
N SER A 96 -10.04 10.97 -6.05
CA SER A 96 -11.30 11.73 -5.92
C SER A 96 -11.24 12.75 -4.77
N CYS A 97 -10.64 12.37 -3.64
CA CYS A 97 -10.41 13.25 -2.50
C CYS A 97 -9.37 14.35 -2.79
N ALA A 98 -8.34 14.03 -3.57
CA ALA A 98 -7.25 14.91 -3.94
C ALA A 98 -7.63 15.94 -5.02
N TYR A 99 -8.72 15.75 -5.76
CA TYR A 99 -9.28 16.83 -6.61
C TYR A 99 -9.93 17.96 -5.79
N VAL A 100 -10.30 17.69 -4.53
CA VAL A 100 -10.82 18.70 -3.58
C VAL A 100 -9.68 19.39 -2.80
N VAL A 101 -8.49 18.79 -2.75
CA VAL A 101 -7.27 19.39 -2.20
C VAL A 101 -6.55 20.11 -3.35
N PRO A 102 -6.19 21.40 -3.26
CA PRO A 102 -5.44 22.02 -4.34
C PRO A 102 -4.13 21.24 -4.54
N ARG A 103 -4.00 20.59 -5.71
CA ARG A 103 -2.74 20.00 -6.16
C ARG A 103 -1.69 21.11 -6.01
N PRO A 104 -0.61 20.89 -5.23
CA PRO A 104 0.49 21.85 -5.21
C PRO A 104 0.91 22.12 -6.65
N GLU A 105 1.20 23.37 -7.02
CA GLU A 105 1.81 23.66 -8.31
C GLU A 105 2.99 22.71 -8.50
N LEU A 106 2.93 21.92 -9.57
CA LEU A 106 3.96 20.95 -9.88
C LEU A 106 5.29 21.72 -9.95
N PRO A 107 6.34 21.27 -9.25
CA PRO A 107 7.64 21.89 -9.37
C PRO A 107 8.12 21.68 -10.81
N ASN A 108 7.88 22.67 -11.66
CA ASN A 108 7.97 22.66 -13.12
C ASN A 108 6.82 21.91 -13.81
N GLU A 109 6.44 22.39 -15.01
CA GLU A 109 5.26 22.05 -15.82
C GLU A 109 5.10 20.57 -16.25
N VAL A 110 5.84 19.62 -15.66
CA VAL A 110 5.86 18.26 -16.17
C VAL A 110 5.85 17.23 -15.04
N ALA A 111 4.67 17.02 -14.46
CA ALA A 111 4.34 15.66 -14.06
C ALA A 111 4.16 14.89 -15.37
N PHE A 112 5.17 14.11 -15.74
CA PHE A 112 5.01 13.15 -16.82
C PHE A 112 4.15 12.00 -16.28
N VAL A 113 2.84 12.21 -16.23
CA VAL A 113 1.90 11.09 -16.17
C VAL A 113 2.10 10.37 -17.50
N ARG A 114 2.87 9.29 -17.47
CA ARG A 114 3.15 8.53 -18.68
C ARG A 114 1.87 7.84 -19.13
N ASP A 115 1.47 8.05 -20.38
CA ASP A 115 0.76 7.02 -21.14
C ASP A 115 1.80 5.95 -21.46
N ILE A 116 2.16 5.08 -20.50
CA ILE A 116 2.96 3.90 -20.86
C ILE A 116 1.97 2.93 -21.50
N PRO A 117 2.06 2.63 -22.82
CA PRO A 117 1.53 1.36 -23.28
C PRO A 117 2.35 0.29 -22.56
N CYS A 118 1.80 -0.25 -21.49
CA CYS A 118 1.71 -1.68 -21.18
C CYS A 118 2.85 -2.57 -21.73
N LEU A 119 4.12 -2.16 -21.57
CA LEU A 119 5.28 -2.83 -22.16
C LEU A 119 6.28 -3.17 -21.06
N MET A 120 5.86 -4.04 -20.15
CA MET A 120 6.75 -5.01 -19.53
C MET A 120 6.03 -6.35 -19.48
N GLU A 121 6.60 -7.35 -20.17
CA GLU A 121 6.26 -8.75 -19.96
C GLU A 121 6.69 -9.15 -18.54
N GLN A 122 5.86 -8.87 -17.54
CA GLN A 122 5.77 -9.72 -16.35
C GLN A 122 4.31 -9.96 -16.04
N GLU A 123 3.82 -11.09 -16.55
CA GLU A 123 2.78 -11.84 -15.85
C GLU A 123 3.16 -11.88 -14.35
N ASP A 124 2.22 -11.49 -13.46
CA ASP A 124 2.28 -11.58 -11.99
C ASP A 124 2.72 -10.37 -11.11
N SER A 125 2.76 -9.13 -11.61
CA SER A 125 2.94 -7.96 -10.71
C SER A 125 1.59 -7.32 -10.30
N ILE A 126 1.26 -7.41 -8.99
CA ILE A 126 0.10 -6.74 -8.38
C ILE A 126 0.14 -5.23 -8.63
N GLY A 127 1.31 -4.60 -8.50
CA GLY A 127 1.47 -3.16 -8.69
C GLY A 127 1.28 -2.71 -10.15
N PHE A 128 1.67 -3.54 -11.12
CA PHE A 128 1.38 -3.29 -12.53
C PHE A 128 -0.12 -3.34 -12.82
N SER A 129 -0.78 -4.42 -12.38
CA SER A 129 -2.22 -4.62 -12.60
C SER A 129 -3.04 -3.50 -11.95
N HIS A 130 -2.58 -3.01 -10.78
CA HIS A 130 -3.17 -1.88 -10.06
C HIS A 130 -3.26 -0.63 -10.94
N ASN A 131 -2.12 -0.21 -11.51
CA ASN A 131 -2.06 0.97 -12.35
C ASN A 131 -2.83 0.78 -13.66
N ALA A 132 -2.73 -0.41 -14.27
CA ALA A 132 -3.39 -0.71 -15.53
C ALA A 132 -4.92 -0.61 -15.40
N ILE A 133 -5.49 -1.15 -14.31
CA ILE A 133 -6.93 -1.05 -14.03
C ILE A 133 -7.37 0.41 -13.91
N LEU A 134 -6.64 1.23 -13.14
CA LEU A 134 -6.98 2.64 -12.94
C LEU A 134 -6.88 3.45 -14.24
N LEU A 135 -5.84 3.19 -15.04
CA LEU A 135 -5.65 3.82 -16.34
C LEU A 135 -6.80 3.47 -17.29
N GLU A 136 -7.14 2.18 -17.43
CA GLU A 136 -8.25 1.78 -18.30
C GLU A 136 -9.59 2.41 -17.86
N ILE A 137 -9.83 2.59 -16.56
CA ILE A 137 -11.05 3.26 -16.08
C ILE A 137 -11.04 4.74 -16.51
N ALA A 138 -9.91 5.42 -16.36
CA ALA A 138 -9.75 6.82 -16.73
C ALA A 138 -9.90 7.04 -18.25
N GLU A 139 -9.37 6.13 -19.07
CA GLU A 139 -9.49 6.17 -20.53
C GLU A 139 -10.94 5.93 -21.00
N GLU A 140 -11.65 5.00 -20.34
CA GLU A 140 -13.05 4.70 -20.66
C GLU A 140 -14.04 5.76 -20.14
N ASN A 141 -13.63 6.57 -19.16
CA ASN A 141 -14.51 7.50 -18.45
C ASN A 141 -13.81 8.85 -18.27
N GLU A 142 -13.98 9.76 -19.23
CA GLU A 142 -13.42 11.11 -19.16
C GLU A 142 -13.88 11.85 -17.89
N GLY A 143 -12.93 12.37 -17.12
CA GLY A 143 -13.21 13.12 -15.87
C GLY A 143 -13.76 12.26 -14.73
N ILE A 144 -13.60 10.94 -14.74
CA ILE A 144 -14.19 10.03 -13.74
C ILE A 144 -13.83 10.38 -12.28
N PHE A 145 -12.60 10.84 -12.03
CA PHE A 145 -12.16 11.25 -10.70
C PHE A 145 -12.81 12.55 -10.20
N ASP A 146 -13.46 13.32 -11.08
CA ASP A 146 -14.22 14.53 -10.73
C ASP A 146 -15.66 14.21 -10.30
N GLN A 147 -16.14 12.99 -10.52
CA GLN A 147 -17.55 12.63 -10.37
C GLN A 147 -17.95 12.29 -8.92
N ASN A 148 -17.02 12.36 -7.96
CA ASN A 148 -17.24 12.01 -6.54
C ASN A 148 -17.94 10.66 -6.36
N LEU A 149 -17.48 9.64 -7.09
CA LEU A 149 -18.03 8.30 -6.99
C LEU A 149 -17.86 7.74 -5.57
N THR A 150 -18.87 6.98 -5.15
CA THR A 150 -18.86 6.20 -3.92
C THR A 150 -17.89 5.02 -4.03
N ALA A 151 -17.52 4.45 -2.89
CA ALA A 151 -16.72 3.22 -2.84
C ALA A 151 -17.37 2.04 -3.58
N GLU A 152 -18.70 1.97 -3.58
CA GLU A 152 -19.45 0.93 -4.26
C GLU A 152 -19.37 1.09 -5.78
N GLU A 153 -19.53 2.32 -6.26
CA GLU A 153 -19.37 2.65 -7.68
C GLU A 153 -17.94 2.37 -8.17
N TRP A 154 -16.92 2.74 -7.38
CA TRP A 154 -15.52 2.39 -7.70
C TRP A 154 -15.29 0.88 -7.73
N THR A 155 -15.83 0.13 -6.77
CA THR A 155 -15.71 -1.34 -6.72
C THR A 155 -16.34 -1.98 -7.95
N ASN A 156 -17.52 -1.50 -8.37
CA ASN A 156 -18.21 -1.98 -9.57
C ASN A 156 -17.45 -1.71 -10.88
N LEU A 157 -16.56 -0.71 -10.91
CA LEU A 157 -15.67 -0.45 -12.05
C LEU A 157 -14.38 -1.26 -11.99
N ILE A 158 -13.82 -1.43 -10.80
CA ILE A 158 -12.50 -2.04 -10.57
C ILE A 158 -12.55 -3.56 -10.64
N VAL A 159 -13.51 -4.21 -9.98
CA VAL A 159 -13.57 -5.68 -9.88
C VAL A 159 -13.67 -6.34 -11.27
N PRO A 160 -14.57 -5.92 -12.19
CA PRO A 160 -14.66 -6.54 -13.51
C PRO A 160 -13.39 -6.37 -14.36
N LYS A 161 -12.60 -5.30 -14.11
CA LYS A 161 -11.31 -5.13 -14.77
C LYS A 161 -10.26 -6.04 -14.15
N ALA A 162 -10.20 -6.16 -12.83
CA ALA A 162 -9.30 -7.08 -12.13
C ALA A 162 -9.47 -8.53 -12.60
N GLU A 163 -10.69 -8.96 -12.89
CA GLU A 163 -10.97 -10.30 -13.46
C GLU A 163 -10.29 -10.53 -14.81
N LYS A 164 -10.18 -9.50 -15.67
CA LYS A 164 -9.46 -9.60 -16.96
C LYS A 164 -7.97 -9.83 -16.76
N TYR A 165 -7.41 -9.36 -15.65
CA TYR A 165 -6.02 -9.58 -15.24
C TYR A 165 -5.82 -10.90 -14.45
N GLY A 166 -6.85 -11.75 -14.38
CA GLY A 166 -6.78 -13.05 -13.71
C GLY A 166 -7.04 -13.01 -12.20
N TYR A 167 -7.50 -11.89 -11.67
CA TYR A 167 -7.83 -11.73 -10.25
C TYR A 167 -9.34 -11.75 -10.05
N SER A 168 -9.85 -12.87 -9.54
CA SER A 168 -11.25 -13.01 -9.15
C SER A 168 -11.41 -12.97 -7.63
N LEU A 169 -12.43 -12.27 -7.15
CA LEU A 169 -12.86 -12.31 -5.76
C LEU A 169 -14.15 -13.12 -5.63
N SER A 170 -14.38 -13.71 -4.46
CA SER A 170 -15.71 -14.18 -4.12
C SER A 170 -16.61 -13.01 -3.71
N ALA A 171 -17.93 -13.17 -3.80
CA ALA A 171 -18.87 -12.15 -3.31
C ALA A 171 -18.64 -11.79 -1.83
N SER A 172 -18.22 -12.75 -1.00
CA SER A 172 -17.86 -12.48 0.39
C SER A 172 -16.58 -11.65 0.54
N ASP A 173 -15.63 -11.79 -0.38
CA ASP A 173 -14.40 -10.99 -0.39
C ASP A 173 -14.71 -9.54 -0.79
N GLU A 174 -15.57 -9.34 -1.79
CA GLU A 174 -16.07 -8.01 -2.17
C GLU A 174 -16.80 -7.33 -1.00
N ASP A 175 -17.69 -8.05 -0.30
CA ASP A 175 -18.37 -7.57 0.89
C ASP A 175 -17.38 -7.16 2.00
N ALA A 176 -16.30 -7.92 2.19
CA ALA A 176 -15.26 -7.63 3.17
C ALA A 176 -14.50 -6.34 2.81
N ILE A 177 -14.12 -6.15 1.55
CA ILE A 177 -13.48 -4.92 1.05
C ILE A 177 -14.42 -3.73 1.26
N MET A 178 -15.68 -3.87 0.87
CA MET A 178 -16.69 -2.82 1.04
C MET A 178 -16.91 -2.45 2.50
N ASN A 179 -16.89 -3.44 3.39
CA ASN A 179 -16.98 -3.19 4.83
C ASN A 179 -15.75 -2.42 5.35
N ASN A 180 -14.54 -2.75 4.90
CA ASN A 180 -13.32 -2.01 5.26
C ASN A 180 -13.43 -0.55 4.83
N VAL A 181 -13.87 -0.27 3.60
CA VAL A 181 -14.01 1.10 3.11
C VAL A 181 -15.11 1.87 3.85
N LYS A 182 -16.25 1.23 4.15
CA LYS A 182 -17.36 1.86 4.89
C LYS A 182 -16.99 2.18 6.34
N THR A 183 -16.22 1.32 7.00
CA THR A 183 -15.84 1.48 8.42
C THR A 183 -14.62 2.39 8.61
N MET A 184 -13.79 2.52 7.57
CA MET A 184 -12.58 3.32 7.54
C MET A 184 -12.55 4.24 6.31
N PRO A 185 -13.54 5.16 6.17
CA PRO A 185 -13.69 5.98 4.98
C PRO A 185 -12.49 6.92 4.82
N LEU A 186 -11.97 6.96 3.59
CA LEU A 186 -10.97 7.93 3.18
C LEU A 186 -11.62 9.31 3.02
N THR A 187 -10.90 10.37 3.41
CA THR A 187 -11.39 11.76 3.32
C THR A 187 -10.31 12.69 2.76
N SER A 188 -10.74 13.83 2.22
CA SER A 188 -9.80 14.87 1.75
C SER A 188 -8.88 15.42 2.83
N GLU A 189 -9.27 15.35 4.12
CA GLU A 189 -8.38 15.73 5.23
C GLU A 189 -7.24 14.73 5.41
N LEU A 190 -7.55 13.42 5.33
CA LEU A 190 -6.54 12.36 5.42
C LEU A 190 -5.54 12.41 4.26
N MET A 191 -5.98 12.85 3.08
CA MET A 191 -5.11 12.98 1.89
C MET A 191 -4.15 14.20 1.94
N GLN A 192 -4.15 15.01 3.00
CA GLN A 192 -3.21 16.12 3.16
C GLN A 192 -1.87 15.72 3.82
N SER A 193 -1.84 14.54 4.45
CA SER A 193 -0.68 14.09 5.20
C SER A 193 -0.70 12.58 5.35
N ASP A 194 0.32 11.93 4.83
CA ASP A 194 0.63 10.52 5.07
C ASP A 194 0.67 10.19 6.57
N GLU A 195 1.25 11.06 7.41
CA GLU A 195 1.25 10.87 8.86
C GLU A 195 -0.17 10.80 9.47
N GLN A 196 -1.10 11.63 8.99
CA GLN A 196 -2.49 11.64 9.45
C GLN A 196 -3.25 10.42 8.94
N LEU A 197 -3.05 10.08 7.66
CA LEU A 197 -3.59 8.87 7.04
C LEU A 197 -3.17 7.63 7.82
N ILE A 198 -1.86 7.43 8.00
CA ILE A 198 -1.30 6.28 8.73
C ILE A 198 -1.82 6.25 10.16
N SER A 199 -1.79 7.37 10.88
CA SER A 199 -2.30 7.43 12.27
C SER A 199 -3.78 7.07 12.36
N TYR A 200 -4.60 7.51 11.40
CA TYR A 200 -6.01 7.18 11.33
C TYR A 200 -6.22 5.68 11.15
N TYR A 201 -5.55 5.05 10.17
CA TYR A 201 -5.71 3.62 9.92
C TYR A 201 -5.14 2.76 11.06
N LYS A 202 -4.06 3.18 11.72
CA LYS A 202 -3.58 2.52 12.95
C LYS A 202 -4.60 2.55 14.08
N ALA A 203 -5.34 3.66 14.23
CA ALA A 203 -6.37 3.78 15.25
C ALA A 203 -7.62 2.94 14.93
N LYS A 204 -7.94 2.77 13.64
CA LYS A 204 -9.12 2.05 13.17
C LYS A 204 -8.92 0.54 13.04
N ALA A 205 -7.72 0.11 12.66
CA ALA A 205 -7.32 -1.28 12.55
C ALA A 205 -5.96 -1.51 13.24
N PRO A 206 -5.93 -1.51 14.60
CA PRO A 206 -4.70 -1.65 15.37
C PRO A 206 -3.91 -2.93 15.09
N GLU A 207 -4.58 -3.98 14.61
CA GLU A 207 -3.97 -5.24 14.16
C GLU A 207 -2.98 -5.05 12.99
N TYR A 208 -3.13 -3.97 12.22
CA TYR A 208 -2.22 -3.62 11.11
C TYR A 208 -1.19 -2.55 11.49
N ALA A 209 -1.11 -2.16 12.77
CA ALA A 209 -0.34 -0.99 13.17
C ALA A 209 1.16 -1.10 12.83
N GLN A 210 1.74 -2.30 12.96
CA GLN A 210 3.15 -2.54 12.65
C GLN A 210 3.39 -2.53 11.14
N GLN A 211 2.48 -3.11 10.35
CA GLN A 211 2.56 -3.11 8.89
C GLN A 211 2.44 -1.69 8.34
N LEU A 212 1.57 -0.87 8.93
CA LEU A 212 1.42 0.54 8.58
C LEU A 212 2.68 1.35 8.89
N ASP A 213 3.41 1.04 9.98
CA ASP A 213 4.70 1.67 10.27
C ASP A 213 5.77 1.31 9.23
N VAL A 214 5.81 0.04 8.80
CA VAL A 214 6.70 -0.42 7.72
C VAL A 214 6.39 0.30 6.41
N ILE A 215 5.10 0.39 6.03
CA ILE A 215 4.65 1.11 4.84
C ILE A 215 5.07 2.58 4.90
N HIS A 216 4.82 3.24 6.03
CA HIS A 216 5.17 4.65 6.22
C HIS A 216 6.68 4.90 6.07
N SER A 217 7.51 4.01 6.63
CA SER A 217 8.97 4.08 6.47
C SER A 217 9.38 3.92 5.01
N TYR A 218 8.81 2.93 4.30
CA TYR A 218 9.13 2.68 2.90
C TYR A 218 8.76 3.87 2.01
N VAL A 219 7.51 4.37 2.09
CA VAL A 219 7.05 5.48 1.24
C VAL A 219 7.76 6.79 1.55
N SER A 220 8.26 6.97 2.77
CA SER A 220 9.06 8.14 3.15
C SER A 220 10.37 8.26 2.37
N THR A 221 11.01 7.13 2.07
CA THR A 221 12.21 7.10 1.23
C THR A 221 11.87 6.98 -0.24
N ALA A 222 10.97 6.08 -0.62
CA ALA A 222 10.60 5.84 -2.02
C ALA A 222 10.08 7.11 -2.71
N SER A 223 9.29 7.93 -2.00
CA SER A 223 8.79 9.20 -2.54
C SER A 223 9.88 10.23 -2.83
N LEU A 224 11.11 10.06 -2.37
CA LEU A 224 12.24 10.96 -2.63
C LEU A 224 13.16 10.44 -3.74
N ILE A 225 12.96 9.22 -4.21
CA ILE A 225 13.75 8.64 -5.29
C ILE A 225 13.15 9.10 -6.62
N THR A 226 13.97 9.75 -7.46
CA THR A 226 13.52 10.37 -8.71
C THR A 226 14.05 9.70 -9.96
N ASN A 227 14.83 8.62 -9.81
CA ASN A 227 15.29 7.76 -10.89
C ASN A 227 14.55 6.42 -10.81
N GLU A 228 14.08 5.92 -11.94
CA GLU A 228 13.25 4.71 -12.00
C GLU A 228 14.03 3.45 -11.62
N ASP A 229 15.28 3.33 -12.08
CA ASP A 229 16.13 2.18 -11.79
C ASP A 229 16.54 2.16 -10.31
N ASP A 230 16.88 3.33 -9.74
CA ASP A 230 17.14 3.48 -8.30
C ASP A 230 15.92 3.09 -7.46
N LEU A 231 14.71 3.49 -7.90
CA LEU A 231 13.47 3.15 -7.18
C LEU A 231 13.24 1.63 -7.21
N LYS A 232 13.40 1.00 -8.38
CA LYS A 232 13.30 -0.46 -8.53
C LYS A 232 14.33 -1.18 -7.66
N GLU A 233 15.58 -0.73 -7.65
CA GLU A 233 16.64 -1.30 -6.81
C GLU A 233 16.30 -1.17 -5.31
N TYR A 234 15.86 0.01 -4.88
CA TYR A 234 15.43 0.24 -3.52
C TYR A 234 14.28 -0.69 -3.13
N THR A 235 13.23 -0.77 -3.94
CA THR A 235 12.08 -1.63 -3.65
C THR A 235 12.44 -3.09 -3.62
N GLN A 236 13.27 -3.58 -4.56
CA GLN A 236 13.75 -4.97 -4.57
C GLN A 236 14.51 -5.32 -3.28
N GLY A 237 15.38 -4.43 -2.80
CA GLY A 237 16.06 -4.62 -1.52
C GLY A 237 15.10 -4.68 -0.33
N CYS A 238 14.11 -3.77 -0.29
CA CYS A 238 13.06 -3.81 0.74
C CYS A 238 12.24 -5.12 0.68
N VAL A 239 11.85 -5.58 -0.51
CA VAL A 239 11.12 -6.84 -0.71
C VAL A 239 11.93 -8.03 -0.21
N GLN A 240 13.24 -8.07 -0.45
CA GLN A 240 14.10 -9.12 0.06
C GLN A 240 14.15 -9.12 1.59
N ILE A 241 14.36 -7.95 2.21
CA ILE A 241 14.37 -7.78 3.68
C ILE A 241 13.04 -8.25 4.30
N ILE A 242 11.91 -7.85 3.71
CA ILE A 242 10.57 -8.26 4.16
C ILE A 242 10.39 -9.77 4.00
N SER A 243 10.82 -10.35 2.89
CA SER A 243 10.68 -11.77 2.60
C SER A 243 11.48 -12.66 3.56
N ASP A 244 12.65 -12.18 3.99
CA ASP A 244 13.52 -12.87 4.94
C ASP A 244 13.13 -12.65 6.41
N ALA A 245 12.21 -11.72 6.69
CA ALA A 245 11.78 -11.40 8.04
C ALA A 245 11.15 -12.61 8.75
N GLN A 246 11.35 -12.73 10.07
CA GLN A 246 10.74 -13.78 10.88
C GLN A 246 9.29 -13.44 11.26
N LEU A 247 8.46 -13.19 10.25
CA LEU A 247 7.04 -12.89 10.38
C LEU A 247 6.17 -13.98 9.75
N PRO A 248 4.87 -14.06 10.09
CA PRO A 248 3.93 -14.91 9.39
C PRO A 248 3.97 -14.68 7.87
N LEU A 249 3.85 -15.76 7.09
CA LEU A 249 3.91 -15.68 5.62
C LEU A 249 2.85 -14.72 5.04
N THR A 250 1.66 -14.70 5.64
CA THR A 250 0.57 -13.81 5.27
C THR A 250 0.95 -12.34 5.43
N GLU A 251 1.57 -11.98 6.54
CA GLU A 251 2.03 -10.60 6.82
C GLU A 251 3.18 -10.19 5.90
N ARG A 252 4.14 -11.09 5.62
CA ARG A 252 5.19 -10.82 4.64
C ARG A 252 4.62 -10.57 3.25
N LYS A 253 3.69 -11.41 2.79
CA LYS A 253 3.04 -11.24 1.48
C LYS A 253 2.23 -9.95 1.40
N ALA A 254 1.54 -9.59 2.48
CA ALA A 254 0.81 -8.33 2.59
C ALA A 254 1.75 -7.14 2.42
N LEU A 255 2.85 -7.11 3.20
CA LEU A 255 3.86 -6.06 3.13
C LEU A 255 4.52 -5.96 1.75
N VAL A 256 4.91 -7.10 1.16
CA VAL A 256 5.45 -7.14 -0.20
C VAL A 256 4.46 -6.52 -1.18
N SER A 257 3.20 -6.95 -1.15
CA SER A 257 2.16 -6.41 -2.05
C SER A 257 1.98 -4.90 -1.88
N SER A 258 1.99 -4.39 -0.65
CA SER A 258 1.90 -2.96 -0.37
C SER A 258 3.07 -2.17 -0.93
N VAL A 259 4.32 -2.65 -0.80
CA VAL A 259 5.49 -1.92 -1.31
C VAL A 259 5.58 -1.93 -2.83
N VAL A 260 5.22 -3.04 -3.51
CA VAL A 260 5.21 -3.07 -4.99
C VAL A 260 4.06 -2.25 -5.58
N VAL A 261 2.92 -2.14 -4.90
CA VAL A 261 1.86 -1.20 -5.30
C VAL A 261 2.37 0.23 -5.20
N ALA A 262 2.97 0.63 -4.07
CA ALA A 262 3.52 1.97 -3.93
C ALA A 262 4.69 2.27 -4.88
N GLU A 263 5.56 1.30 -5.16
CA GLU A 263 6.59 1.43 -6.22
C GLU A 263 5.95 1.72 -7.57
N SER A 264 4.98 0.90 -7.96
CA SER A 264 4.32 1.04 -9.26
C SER A 264 3.61 2.39 -9.36
N SER A 265 2.92 2.81 -8.29
CA SER A 265 2.33 4.14 -8.21
C SER A 265 3.39 5.23 -8.35
N ALA A 266 4.57 5.07 -7.78
CA ALA A 266 5.64 6.06 -7.82
C ALA A 266 6.31 6.18 -9.20
N ILE A 267 6.50 5.07 -9.92
CA ILE A 267 7.08 5.05 -11.27
C ILE A 267 6.30 5.94 -12.25
N LEU A 268 4.98 6.08 -12.06
CA LEU A 268 4.14 6.95 -12.88
C LEU A 268 4.51 8.45 -12.81
N TRP A 269 5.35 8.85 -11.86
CA TRP A 269 5.72 10.24 -11.59
C TRP A 269 7.20 10.55 -11.86
N ILE A 270 7.97 9.56 -12.32
CA ILE A 270 9.40 9.71 -12.60
C ILE A 270 9.61 10.11 -14.07
N GLU A 271 10.35 11.19 -14.30
CA GLU A 271 10.72 11.65 -15.65
C GLU A 271 11.44 10.52 -16.42
N PRO A 272 11.05 10.20 -17.66
CA PRO A 272 11.80 9.24 -18.48
C PRO A 272 13.15 9.84 -18.90
N GLU A 273 14.20 9.02 -18.89
CA GLU A 273 15.55 9.44 -19.33
C GLU A 273 15.59 9.89 -20.82
N GLU A 274 14.62 9.46 -21.63
CA GLU A 274 14.47 9.89 -23.03
C GLU A 274 13.30 10.87 -23.22
N VAL A 275 13.50 12.14 -22.87
CA VAL A 275 12.79 13.21 -23.58
C VAL A 275 13.59 13.51 -24.85
N VAL A 276 13.35 12.76 -25.92
CA VAL A 276 13.80 13.18 -27.26
C VAL A 276 13.03 14.47 -27.59
N SER A 277 13.67 15.60 -27.31
CA SER A 277 13.22 16.91 -27.73
C SER A 277 13.24 16.96 -29.26
N LEU A 278 12.15 16.54 -29.89
CA LEU A 278 11.86 16.93 -31.26
C LEU A 278 11.38 18.39 -31.25
N LYS A 279 12.33 19.31 -31.09
CA LYS A 279 12.13 20.70 -31.49
C LYS A 279 12.28 20.82 -33.00
N PRO A 280 11.35 21.47 -33.71
CA PRO A 280 11.72 22.41 -34.75
C PRO A 280 12.41 23.65 -34.16
#